data_AF-A0AAV6TMA7-F1
#
_entry.id   AF-A0AAV6TMA7-F1
#
_cell.length_a   1.000
_cell.length_b   1.000
_cell.length_c   1.000
_cell.angle_alpha   90.00
_cell.angle_beta   90.00
_cell.angle_gamma   90.00
#
_symmetry.space_group_name_H-M   'P 1'
#
loop_
_entity.id
_entity.type
_entity.pdbx_description
1 polymer ?
#
loop_
_entity_poly.entity_id
_entity_poly.type
_entity_poly.pdbx_seq_one_letter_code
_entity_poly.pdbx_strand_id
1 'polypeptide(L)' 'MRVADSKILQLAPSVEHQAEAMLSILRRYSWHNFAVITTQIGGHEDFVRAIRDLMQKTLYNEF' A
#
# COMPACT_ATOMS: atom_id res chain seq x y z
N MET A 1 -13.79 -11.60 -27.35
CA MET A 1 -12.39 -12.06 -27.20
C MET A 1 -12.15 -12.33 -25.73
N ARG A 2 -12.18 -13.59 -25.28
CA ARG A 2 -11.93 -13.93 -23.87
C ARG A 2 -10.42 -13.92 -23.69
N VAL A 3 -9.87 -12.96 -22.95
CA VAL A 3 -8.48 -12.98 -22.48
C VAL A 3 -8.42 -13.99 -21.34
N ALA A 4 -8.55 -15.27 -21.68
CA ALA A 4 -8.41 -16.36 -20.74
C ALA A 4 -6.91 -16.71 -20.65
N ASP A 5 -6.40 -16.68 -19.42
CA ASP A 5 -5.09 -17.19 -18.98
C ASP A 5 -3.82 -16.45 -19.45
N SER A 6 -3.71 -15.18 -19.07
CA SER A 6 -2.40 -14.51 -19.08
C SER A 6 -1.63 -14.81 -17.78
N LYS A 7 -0.57 -15.62 -17.86
CA LYS A 7 0.37 -15.86 -16.75
C LYS A 7 1.49 -14.82 -16.78
N ILE A 8 1.19 -13.59 -16.38
CA ILE A 8 2.19 -12.52 -16.26
C ILE A 8 2.68 -12.46 -14.82
N LEU A 9 4.00 -12.65 -14.64
CA LEU A 9 4.69 -12.41 -13.38
C LEU A 9 5.32 -11.03 -13.42
N GLN A 10 4.89 -10.14 -12.52
CA GLN A 10 5.52 -8.84 -12.33
C GLN A 10 6.61 -8.96 -11.25
N LEU A 11 7.83 -8.59 -11.61
CA LEU A 11 8.96 -8.54 -10.67
C LEU A 11 9.03 -7.21 -9.90
N ALA A 12 8.33 -6.18 -10.37
CA ALA A 12 8.23 -4.91 -9.67
C ALA A 12 7.33 -5.03 -8.43
N PRO A 13 7.67 -4.38 -7.31
CA PRO A 13 6.88 -4.46 -6.10
C PRO A 13 5.49 -3.84 -6.32
N SER A 14 4.48 -4.48 -5.75
CA SER A 14 3.12 -3.95 -5.76
C SER A 14 3.00 -2.67 -4.91
N VAL A 15 1.91 -1.94 -5.07
CA VAL A 15 1.65 -0.71 -4.30
C VAL A 15 1.59 -1.00 -2.80
N GLU A 16 1.07 -2.17 -2.41
CA GLU A 16 1.01 -2.61 -1.01
C GLU A 16 2.40 -2.84 -0.42
N HIS A 17 3.30 -3.50 -1.17
CA HIS A 17 4.69 -3.69 -0.73
C HIS A 17 5.42 -2.35 -0.59
N GLN A 18 5.17 -1.41 -1.51
CA GLN A 18 5.75 -0.07 -1.44
C GLN A 18 5.21 0.71 -0.24
N ALA A 19 3.90 0.64 0.01
CA ALA A 19 3.25 1.28 1.15
C ALA A 19 3.76 0.73 2.49
N GLU A 20 3.96 -0.58 2.61
CA GLU A 20 4.54 -1.20 3.80
C GLU A 20 5.97 -0.69 4.06
N ALA A 21 6.79 -0.57 3.01
CA ALA A 21 8.12 0.01 3.13
C ALA A 21 8.07 1.46 3.61
N MET A 22 7.17 2.29 3.07
CA MET A 22 6.96 3.68 3.53
C MET A 22 6.56 3.73 5.01
N LEU A 23 5.57 2.94 5.43
CA LEU A 23 5.12 2.89 6.82
C LEU A 23 6.21 2.37 7.77
N SER A 24 7.08 1.46 7.29
CA SER A 24 8.22 0.99 8.09
C SER A 24 9.18 2.12 8.45
N ILE A 25 9.35 3.11 7.57
CA ILE A 25 10.17 4.31 7.83
C ILE A 25 9.49 5.17 8.89
N LEU A 26 8.18 5.41 8.77
CA LEU A 26 7.42 6.21 9.76
C LEU A 26 7.54 5.60 11.15
N ARG A 27 7.36 4.27 11.27
CA ARG A 27 7.51 3.54 12.54
C ARG A 27 8.92 3.64 13.10
N ARG A 28 9.95 3.43 12.26
CA ARG A 28 11.36 3.51 12.69
C ARG A 28 11.71 4.86 13.32
N TYR A 29 11.14 5.94 12.81
CA TYR A 29 11.39 7.30 13.30
C TYR A 29 10.28 7.84 14.22
N SER A 30 9.36 6.99 14.67
CA SER A 30 8.26 7.37 15.56
C SER A 30 7.39 8.52 15.02
N TRP A 31 7.18 8.56 13.70
CA TRP A 31 6.30 9.53 13.04
C TRP A 31 4.84 9.05 13.09
N HIS A 32 4.19 9.28 14.23
CA HIS A 32 2.80 8.85 14.49
C HIS A 32 1.75 9.69 13.74
N ASN A 33 2.09 10.91 13.34
CA ASN A 33 1.20 11.83 12.63
C ASN A 33 1.73 12.07 11.23
N PHE A 34 0.93 11.74 10.22
CA PHE A 34 1.25 11.98 8.82
C PHE A 34 -0.04 12.22 8.03
N ALA A 35 0.10 12.78 6.83
CA ALA A 35 -0.99 12.96 5.89
C ALA A 35 -0.65 12.25 4.58
N VAL A 36 -1.68 11.74 3.89
CA VAL A 36 -1.57 11.18 2.55
C VAL A 36 -2.05 12.22 1.55
N ILE A 37 -1.21 12.56 0.58
CA ILE A 37 -1.53 13.51 -0.49
C ILE A 37 -1.36 12.77 -1.81
N THR A 38 -2.42 12.76 -2.64
CA THR A 38 -2.41 12.10 -3.95
C THR A 38 -2.91 13.04 -5.04
N THR A 39 -2.50 12.77 -6.27
CA THR A 39 -3.18 13.29 -7.47
C THR A 39 -4.35 12.38 -7.84
N GLN A 40 -5.11 12.73 -8.87
CA GLN A 40 -6.20 11.91 -9.40
C GLN A 40 -5.77 10.98 -10.54
N ILE A 41 -4.47 10.65 -10.64
CA ILE A 41 -3.94 9.71 -11.64
C ILE A 41 -4.38 8.28 -11.30
N GLY A 42 -4.53 7.41 -12.30
CA GLY A 42 -4.87 6.00 -12.10
C GLY A 42 -3.95 5.33 -11.06
N GLY A 43 -4.56 4.53 -10.18
CA GLY A 43 -3.88 3.84 -9.07
C GLY A 43 -3.77 4.63 -7.75
N HIS A 44 -4.18 5.90 -7.71
CA HIS A 44 -4.16 6.67 -6.47
C HIS A 44 -5.09 6.10 -5.38
N GLU A 45 -6.28 5.62 -5.76
CA GLU A 45 -7.21 4.98 -4.81
C GLU A 45 -6.64 3.68 -4.24
N ASP A 46 -5.91 2.91 -5.06
CA ASP A 46 -5.27 1.66 -4.62
C ASP A 46 -4.18 1.95 -3.58
N PHE A 47 -3.42 3.03 -3.76
CA PHE A 47 -2.45 3.48 -2.76
C PHE A 47 -3.13 3.91 -1.45
N VAL A 48 -4.21 4.71 -1.52
CA VAL A 48 -4.96 5.13 -0.33
C VAL A 48 -5.56 3.91 0.40
N ARG A 49 -6.09 2.93 -0.34
CA ARG A 49 -6.63 1.68 0.21
C ARG A 49 -5.53 0.86 0.88
N ALA A 50 -4.40 0.65 0.22
CA ALA A 50 -3.27 -0.09 0.76
C ALA A 50 -2.77 0.49 2.10
N ILE A 51 -2.63 1.82 2.19
CA ILE A 51 -2.25 2.48 3.44
C ILE A 51 -3.29 2.21 4.54
N ARG A 52 -4.58 2.34 4.23
CA ARG A 52 -5.66 2.12 5.20
C ARG A 52 -5.67 0.68 5.72
N ASP A 53 -5.56 -0.30 4.83
CA ASP A 53 -5.59 -1.72 5.17
C ASP A 53 -4.37 -2.11 6.02
N LEU A 54 -3.19 -1.59 5.71
CA LEU A 54 -1.97 -1.80 6.50
C LEU A 54 -2.06 -1.16 7.90
N MET A 55 -2.70 0.00 8.03
CA MET A 55 -2.95 0.62 9.33
C MET A 55 -3.93 -0.20 10.16
N GLN A 56 -5.02 -0.68 9.56
CA GLN A 56 -5.94 -1.58 10.25
C GLN A 56 -5.25 -2.88 10.69
N LYS A 57 -4.45 -3.51 9.82
CA LYS A 57 -3.68 -4.72 10.17
C LYS A 57 -2.72 -4.48 11.33
N THR A 58 -2.06 -3.32 11.36
CA THR A 58 -1.16 -2.96 12.47
C THR A 58 -1.93 -2.87 13.78
N LEU A 59 -3.11 -2.23 13.79
CA LEU A 59 -3.97 -2.15 14.98
C LEU A 59 -4.42 -3.53 15.47
N TYR A 60 -4.81 -4.45 14.57
CA TYR A 60 -5.21 -5.81 14.96
C TYR A 60 -4.06 -6.65 15.53
N ASN A 61 -2.82 -6.42 15.08
CA ASN A 61 -1.66 -7.14 15.60
C ASN A 61 -1.17 -6.63 16.96
N GLU A 62 -1.69 -5.49 17.44
CA GLU A 62 -1.38 -4.94 18.77
C GLU A 62 -2.39 -5.36 19.86
N PHE A 63 -3.38 -6.20 19.54
CA PHE A 63 -4.29 -6.88 20.47
C PHE A 63 -4.09 -8.40 20.46
#